data_AF-F0J8A7-F1
#
_entry.id   AF-F0J8A7-F1
#
_cell.length_a   1.000
_cell.length_b   1.000
_cell.length_c   1.000
_cell.angle_alpha   90.00
_cell.angle_beta   90.00
_cell.angle_gamma   90.00
#
_symmetry.space_group_name_H-M   'P 1'
#
loop_
_entity.id
_entity.type
_entity.pdbx_description
1 polymer ?
#
loop_
_entity_poly.entity_id
_entity_poly.type
_entity_poly.pdbx_seq_one_letter_code
_entity_poly.pdbx_strand_id
1 'polypeptide(L)'
;MIALAIFLHLLPWSNALRELLVYPSVVEERTTSTNLVLRVTDDITLNLEKSTVLAETLLFATGTGNGYRLQTIDTTAIQDTIYHDARQQSSVHVLPRGGAVEIEGIINNRLRIKPLPERERSSQGHILHSVYGVQEINGNQEKIASSPDLSVLR
;
A
#
# COMPACT_ATOMS: atom_id res chain seq x y z
N MET A 1 -26.36 -7.12 41.39
CA MET A 1 -25.00 -7.29 40.85
C MET A 1 -24.94 -8.15 39.57
N ILE A 2 -26.00 -8.24 38.76
CA ILE A 2 -25.96 -8.94 37.45
C ILE A 2 -26.27 -7.98 36.28
N ALA A 3 -26.94 -6.85 36.55
CA ALA A 3 -27.29 -5.86 35.53
C ALA A 3 -26.10 -5.01 35.01
N LEU A 4 -24.95 -4.99 35.71
CA LEU A 4 -23.79 -4.16 35.32
C LEU A 4 -22.83 -4.87 34.35
N ALA A 5 -22.90 -6.21 34.24
CA ALA A 5 -21.96 -7.00 33.42
C ALA A 5 -22.31 -6.98 31.92
N ILE A 6 -23.56 -6.73 31.56
CA ILE A 6 -24.03 -6.76 30.16
C ILE A 6 -23.71 -5.44 29.43
N PHE A 7 -23.49 -4.36 30.18
CA PHE A 7 -23.18 -3.03 29.62
C PHE A 7 -21.77 -2.95 29.00
N LEU A 8 -20.84 -3.83 29.40
CA LEU A 8 -19.47 -3.84 28.88
C LEU A 8 -19.30 -4.62 27.57
N HIS A 9 -20.34 -5.35 27.12
CA HIS A 9 -20.31 -6.09 25.85
C HIS A 9 -20.96 -5.34 24.68
N LEU A 10 -21.43 -4.12 24.91
CA LEU A 10 -22.04 -3.24 23.90
C LEU A 10 -21.12 -2.07 23.55
N LEU A 11 -19.80 -2.25 23.61
CA LEU A 11 -18.93 -1.44 22.77
C LEU A 11 -19.06 -2.00 21.36
N PRO A 12 -19.80 -1.36 20.44
CA PRO A 12 -19.63 -1.70 19.04
C PRO A 12 -18.15 -1.50 18.76
N TRP A 13 -17.44 -2.53 18.34
CA TRP A 13 -16.20 -2.35 17.60
C TRP A 13 -16.58 -1.55 16.37
N SER A 14 -16.59 -0.23 16.51
CA SER A 14 -16.82 0.69 15.43
C SER A 14 -15.66 0.49 14.49
N ASN A 15 -15.85 -0.36 13.47
CA ASN A 15 -14.95 -0.54 12.35
C ASN A 15 -14.99 0.70 11.44
N ALA A 16 -14.78 1.87 12.02
CA ALA A 16 -14.72 3.14 11.33
C ALA A 16 -13.26 3.59 11.27
N LEU A 17 -12.37 2.77 10.72
CA LEU A 17 -11.09 3.30 10.25
C LEU A 17 -11.38 4.02 8.92
N ARG A 18 -11.95 5.22 9.01
CA ARG A 18 -12.23 6.05 7.84
C ARG A 18 -10.94 6.55 7.22
N GLU A 19 -9.98 6.93 8.05
CA GLU A 19 -8.63 7.35 7.68
C GLU A 19 -7.85 7.55 8.98
N LEU A 20 -6.61 7.06 9.08
CA LEU A 20 -5.73 7.23 10.24
C LEU A 20 -4.45 7.94 9.80
N LEU A 21 -4.12 9.03 10.49
CA LEU A 21 -2.92 9.80 10.23
C LEU A 21 -1.77 9.28 11.10
N VAL A 22 -0.66 8.92 10.46
CA VAL A 22 0.47 8.24 11.12
C VAL A 22 1.81 8.80 10.64
N TYR A 23 2.84 8.65 11.47
CA TYR A 23 4.23 8.93 11.12
C TYR A 23 5.02 7.62 11.14
N PRO A 24 5.06 6.88 10.02
CA PRO A 24 5.74 5.61 9.98
C PRO A 24 7.25 5.79 10.11
N SER A 25 7.92 4.80 10.67
CA SER A 25 9.36 4.83 10.91
C SER A 25 10.00 3.47 10.67
N VAL A 26 11.20 3.48 10.12
CA VAL A 26 12.07 2.31 10.04
C VAL A 26 12.66 2.04 11.42
N VAL A 27 12.44 0.84 11.95
CA VAL A 27 12.87 0.48 13.32
C VAL A 27 14.22 -0.22 13.33
N GLU A 28 14.46 -1.06 12.34
CA GLU A 28 15.70 -1.83 12.20
C GLU A 28 15.98 -2.08 10.72
N GLU A 29 17.20 -1.76 10.30
CA GLU A 29 17.78 -2.18 9.03
C GLU A 29 18.75 -3.32 9.38
N ARG A 30 18.36 -4.57 9.13
CA ARG A 30 19.24 -5.70 9.44
C ARG A 30 20.40 -5.70 8.45
N THR A 31 21.53 -6.24 8.88
CA THR A 31 22.87 -6.20 8.24
C THR A 31 22.96 -6.73 6.80
N THR A 32 21.86 -7.25 6.24
CA THR A 32 21.69 -7.49 4.81
C THR A 32 20.69 -6.43 4.33
N SER A 33 21.14 -5.49 3.49
CA SER A 33 20.42 -4.31 2.96
C SER A 33 19.10 -4.59 2.21
N THR A 34 18.55 -5.80 2.35
CA THR A 34 17.36 -6.30 1.66
C THR A 34 16.13 -6.36 2.56
N ASN A 35 16.30 -6.34 3.88
CA ASN A 35 15.20 -6.54 4.83
C ASN A 35 15.04 -5.36 5.79
N LEU A 36 13.80 -4.93 6.00
CA LEU A 36 13.46 -3.72 6.75
C LEU A 36 12.27 -3.97 7.69
N VAL A 37 12.34 -3.50 8.93
CA VAL A 37 11.19 -3.50 9.84
C VAL A 37 10.55 -2.13 9.85
N LEU A 38 9.31 -2.04 9.36
CA LEU A 38 8.55 -0.81 9.28
C LEU A 38 7.45 -0.79 10.35
N ARG A 39 7.52 0.18 11.26
CA ARG A 39 6.41 0.47 12.17
C ARG A 39 5.51 1.52 11.53
N VAL A 40 4.25 1.15 11.27
CA VAL A 40 3.22 2.05 10.74
C VAL A 40 2.43 2.66 11.89
N THR A 41 2.01 1.82 12.83
CA THR A 41 1.37 2.17 14.11
C THR A 41 1.86 1.21 15.19
N ASP A 42 1.45 1.41 16.44
CA ASP A 42 1.76 0.46 17.53
C ASP A 42 1.19 -0.94 17.24
N ASP A 43 0.02 -1.01 16.58
CA ASP A 43 -0.63 -2.28 16.21
C ASP A 43 -0.22 -2.85 14.83
N ILE A 44 0.48 -2.07 13.99
CA ILE A 44 0.80 -2.45 12.60
C ILE A 44 2.29 -2.29 12.38
N THR A 45 2.97 -3.43 12.31
CA THR A 45 4.38 -3.55 11.96
C THR A 45 4.52 -4.50 10.78
N LEU A 46 5.26 -4.07 9.75
CA LEU A 46 5.56 -4.86 8.56
C LEU A 46 7.01 -5.32 8.59
N ASN A 47 7.23 -6.60 8.30
CA ASN A 47 8.53 -7.19 8.11
C ASN A 47 8.77 -7.30 6.61
N LEU A 48 9.44 -6.30 6.07
CA LEU A 48 9.57 -6.07 4.64
C LEU A 48 10.79 -6.77 4.09
N GLU A 49 10.59 -7.53 3.02
CA GLU A 49 11.63 -8.14 2.18
C GLU A 49 11.59 -7.51 0.79
N LYS A 50 12.77 -7.27 0.20
CA LYS A 50 12.88 -6.70 -1.15
C LYS A 50 12.15 -7.59 -2.16
N SER A 51 11.27 -6.99 -2.96
CA SER A 51 10.47 -7.74 -3.94
C SER A 51 11.30 -8.09 -5.18
N THR A 52 11.14 -9.30 -5.68
CA THR A 52 11.76 -9.80 -6.92
C THR A 52 10.74 -10.25 -7.97
N VAL A 53 9.48 -9.87 -7.77
CA VAL A 53 8.34 -10.38 -8.57
C VAL A 53 8.18 -9.63 -9.90
N LEU A 54 8.70 -8.41 -10.02
CA LEU A 54 8.69 -7.65 -11.27
C LEU A 54 9.72 -8.22 -12.24
N ALA A 55 9.34 -8.38 -13.51
CA ALA A 55 10.29 -8.70 -14.57
C ALA A 55 11.18 -7.48 -14.85
N GLU A 56 12.45 -7.70 -15.21
CA GLU A 56 13.46 -6.65 -15.48
C GLU A 56 13.01 -5.62 -16.53
N THR A 57 12.13 -6.03 -17.46
CA THR A 57 11.56 -5.12 -18.45
C THR A 57 10.06 -5.35 -18.62
N LEU A 58 9.33 -4.27 -18.84
CA LEU A 58 7.92 -4.28 -19.21
C LEU A 58 7.72 -3.69 -20.61
N LEU A 59 6.87 -4.32 -21.41
CA LEU A 59 6.48 -3.83 -22.72
C LEU A 59 5.12 -3.12 -22.63
N PHE A 60 5.11 -1.82 -22.87
CA PHE A 60 3.90 -1.01 -22.91
C PHE A 60 3.44 -0.83 -24.35
N ALA A 61 2.20 -1.23 -24.63
CA ALA A 61 1.52 -0.97 -25.89
C ALA A 61 0.54 0.20 -25.72
N THR A 62 0.82 1.32 -26.37
CA THR A 62 -0.06 2.49 -26.37
C THR A 62 -0.80 2.56 -27.70
N GLY A 63 -2.13 2.57 -27.66
CA GLY A 63 -2.96 2.79 -28.84
C GLY A 63 -2.72 4.18 -29.42
N THR A 64 -2.57 4.24 -30.74
CA THR A 64 -2.45 5.46 -31.53
C THR A 64 -3.45 5.37 -32.68
N GLY A 65 -3.80 6.50 -33.31
CA GLY A 65 -4.75 6.50 -34.44
C GLY A 65 -4.36 5.59 -35.61
N ASN A 66 -3.09 5.18 -35.71
CA ASN A 66 -2.56 4.35 -36.80
C ASN A 66 -2.00 2.99 -36.31
N GLY A 67 -2.41 2.49 -35.15
CA GLY A 67 -1.94 1.21 -34.60
C GLY A 67 -1.38 1.36 -33.18
N TYR A 68 -0.34 0.60 -32.83
CA TYR A 68 0.24 0.61 -31.48
C TYR A 68 1.68 1.11 -31.49
N ARG A 69 2.00 1.98 -30.53
CA ARG A 69 3.38 2.29 -30.17
C ARG A 69 3.81 1.36 -29.04
N LEU A 70 4.86 0.58 -29.28
CA LEU A 70 5.49 -0.26 -28.28
C LEU A 70 6.63 0.50 -27.60
N GLN A 71 6.71 0.41 -26.27
CA GLN A 71 7.80 0.98 -25.49
C GLN A 71 8.25 -0.02 -24.42
N THR A 72 9.54 -0.34 -24.41
CA THR A 72 10.13 -1.14 -23.35
C THR A 72 10.59 -0.22 -22.22
N ILE A 73 10.24 -0.56 -20.98
CA ILE A 73 10.63 0.15 -19.77
C ILE A 73 11.47 -0.79 -18.91
N ASP A 74 12.67 -0.36 -18.53
CA ASP A 74 13.51 -0.99 -17.51
C ASP A 74 12.89 -0.76 -16.12
N THR A 75 12.62 -1.83 -15.40
CA THR A 75 11.97 -1.80 -14.09
C THR A 75 12.94 -1.97 -12.93
N THR A 76 14.24 -2.12 -13.18
CA THR A 76 15.24 -2.39 -12.13
C THR A 76 15.13 -1.37 -10.99
N ALA A 77 15.06 -0.09 -11.34
CA ALA A 77 14.90 1.00 -10.36
C ALA A 77 13.56 0.96 -9.60
N ILE A 78 12.50 0.41 -10.21
CA ILE A 78 11.18 0.25 -9.58
C ILE A 78 11.22 -0.95 -8.62
N GLN A 79 11.85 -2.04 -9.02
CA GLN A 79 12.03 -3.23 -8.19
C GLN A 79 12.89 -2.93 -6.96
N ASP A 80 13.85 -2.01 -7.09
CA ASP A 80 14.75 -1.65 -6.02
C ASP A 80 14.07 -0.99 -4.81
N THR A 81 12.88 -0.43 -5.00
CA THR A 81 12.15 0.33 -4.00
C THR A 81 10.86 -0.37 -3.52
N ILE A 82 10.50 -1.50 -4.12
CA ILE A 82 9.30 -2.27 -3.74
C ILE A 82 9.67 -3.38 -2.76
N TYR A 83 8.91 -3.45 -1.69
CA TYR A 83 9.04 -4.44 -0.64
C TYR A 83 7.71 -5.15 -0.39
N HIS A 84 7.79 -6.37 0.14
CA HIS A 84 6.62 -7.16 0.50
C HIS A 84 6.75 -7.76 1.89
N ASP A 85 5.61 -7.98 2.55
CA ASP A 85 5.51 -8.81 3.76
C ASP A 85 4.52 -9.92 3.44
N ALA A 86 5.03 -11.15 3.25
CA ALA A 86 4.21 -12.29 2.88
C ALA A 86 3.18 -12.67 3.96
N ARG A 87 3.46 -12.40 5.24
CA ARG A 87 2.56 -12.74 6.34
C ARG A 87 1.36 -11.80 6.38
N GLN A 88 1.58 -10.52 6.10
CA GLN A 88 0.52 -9.50 6.04
C GLN A 88 -0.08 -9.35 4.64
N GLN A 89 0.49 -10.03 3.64
CA GLN A 89 0.16 -9.87 2.22
C GLN A 89 0.30 -8.41 1.78
N SER A 90 1.34 -7.74 2.29
CA SER A 90 1.66 -6.34 2.02
C SER A 90 2.52 -6.21 0.78
N SER A 91 2.37 -5.08 0.09
CA SER A 91 3.28 -4.66 -0.98
C SER A 91 3.38 -3.14 -0.94
N VAL A 92 4.54 -2.62 -0.59
CA VAL A 92 4.77 -1.18 -0.40
C VAL A 92 6.00 -0.70 -1.14
N HIS A 93 5.88 0.50 -1.69
CA HIS A 93 6.99 1.29 -2.22
C HIS A 93 7.57 2.11 -1.07
N VAL A 94 8.87 1.99 -0.82
CA VAL A 94 9.57 2.67 0.27
C VAL A 94 10.67 3.56 -0.31
N LEU A 95 10.55 4.87 -0.12
CA LEU A 95 11.51 5.87 -0.61
C LEU A 95 12.13 6.66 0.55
N PRO A 96 13.46 6.67 0.69
CA PRO A 96 14.12 7.55 1.65
C PRO A 96 14.04 9.02 1.19
N ARG A 97 13.73 9.93 2.13
CA ARG A 97 13.55 11.37 1.89
C ARG A 97 14.22 12.19 2.98
N GLY A 98 15.52 12.45 2.82
CA GLY A 98 16.26 13.38 3.69
C GLY A 98 16.17 13.04 5.18
N GLY A 99 16.33 11.77 5.53
CA GLY A 99 16.20 11.25 6.90
C GLY A 99 14.78 10.82 7.30
N ALA A 100 13.76 11.09 6.49
CA ALA A 100 12.42 10.51 6.61
C ALA A 100 12.20 9.38 5.61
N VAL A 101 11.08 8.68 5.74
CA VAL A 101 10.63 7.65 4.81
C VAL A 101 9.28 8.03 4.21
N GLU A 102 9.14 7.85 2.91
CA GLU A 102 7.90 8.01 2.14
C GLU A 102 7.42 6.62 1.71
N ILE A 103 6.16 6.30 2.00
CA ILE A 103 5.61 4.95 1.89
C ILE A 103 4.25 4.97 1.23
N GLU A 104 4.11 4.17 0.19
CA GLU A 104 2.85 4.02 -0.52
C GLU A 104 2.57 2.54 -0.83
N GLY A 105 1.32 2.11 -0.67
CA GLY A 105 0.89 0.80 -1.16
C GLY A 105 -0.08 0.07 -0.26
N ILE A 106 0.05 -1.26 -0.25
CA ILE A 106 -0.85 -2.21 0.38
C ILE A 106 -0.30 -2.63 1.74
N ILE A 107 -1.06 -2.37 2.80
CA ILE A 107 -0.76 -2.91 4.14
C ILE A 107 -1.33 -4.32 4.27
N ASN A 108 -2.59 -4.54 3.91
CA ASN A 108 -3.22 -5.87 3.93
C ASN A 108 -4.46 -5.88 3.02
N ASN A 109 -5.32 -6.89 3.10
CA ASN A 109 -6.53 -6.99 2.28
C ASN A 109 -7.50 -5.79 2.41
N ARG A 110 -7.48 -5.04 3.53
CA ARG A 110 -8.40 -3.95 3.83
C ARG A 110 -7.75 -2.58 3.95
N LEU A 111 -6.44 -2.51 4.16
CA LEU A 111 -5.75 -1.25 4.47
C LEU A 111 -4.74 -0.88 3.39
N ARG A 112 -4.69 0.41 3.10
CA ARG A 112 -3.71 1.04 2.21
C ARG A 112 -3.01 2.17 2.95
N ILE A 113 -1.82 2.55 2.47
CA ILE A 113 -1.06 3.69 2.98
C ILE A 113 -0.64 4.60 1.82
N LYS A 114 -0.66 5.91 2.05
CA LYS A 114 -0.13 6.92 1.14
C LYS A 114 0.54 8.06 1.91
N PRO A 115 1.56 8.72 1.36
CA PRO A 115 2.15 9.90 1.98
C PRO A 115 1.26 11.12 1.79
N LEU A 116 1.40 12.09 2.70
CA LEU A 116 0.78 13.42 2.63
C LEU A 116 1.89 14.49 2.71
N PRO A 117 2.73 14.64 1.67
CA PRO A 117 3.94 15.46 1.72
C PRO A 117 3.67 16.97 1.82
N GLU A 118 2.48 17.42 1.43
CA GLU A 118 2.04 18.82 1.51
C GLU A 118 1.66 19.24 2.95
N ARG A 119 1.56 18.29 3.87
CA ARG A 119 1.23 18.54 5.28
C ARG A 119 2.49 18.76 6.11
N GLU A 120 2.28 19.31 7.31
CA GLU A 120 3.36 19.55 8.25
C GLU A 120 4.06 18.23 8.62
N ARG A 121 5.40 18.25 8.64
CA ARG A 121 6.21 17.14 9.11
C ARG A 121 6.15 17.06 10.63
N SER A 122 6.44 15.89 11.19
CA SER A 122 6.66 15.80 12.65
C SER A 122 7.84 16.68 13.08
N SER A 123 7.95 16.97 14.38
CA SER A 123 9.10 17.69 14.96
C SER A 123 10.45 17.00 14.68
N GLN A 124 10.44 15.70 14.41
CA GLN A 124 11.61 14.89 14.06
C GLN A 124 11.81 14.76 12.53
N GLY A 125 11.01 15.47 11.72
CA GLY A 125 11.13 15.48 10.26
C GLY A 125 10.40 14.35 9.53
N HIS A 126 9.74 13.42 10.23
CA HIS A 126 8.94 12.36 9.61
C HIS A 126 7.79 12.91 8.74
N ILE A 127 7.52 12.23 7.63
CA ILE A 127 6.45 12.56 6.69
C ILE A 127 5.14 11.97 7.21
N LEU A 128 4.07 12.78 7.19
CA LEU A 128 2.73 12.32 7.56
C LEU A 128 2.18 11.37 6.48
N HIS A 129 1.56 10.29 6.92
CA HIS A 129 0.92 9.31 6.05
C HIS A 129 -0.54 9.12 6.45
N SER A 130 -1.36 8.74 5.46
CA SER A 130 -2.74 8.33 5.66
C SER A 130 -2.84 6.82 5.47
N VAL A 131 -3.37 6.14 6.47
CA VAL A 131 -3.78 4.73 6.43
C VAL A 131 -5.29 4.68 6.31
N TYR A 132 -5.81 4.09 5.23
CA TYR A 132 -7.24 4.11 4.95
C TYR A 132 -7.77 2.76 4.53
N GLY A 133 -9.05 2.54 4.85
CA GLY A 133 -9.78 1.34 4.49
C GLY A 133 -10.17 1.31 3.02
N VAL A 134 -10.08 0.14 2.40
CA VAL A 134 -10.65 -0.17 1.09
C VAL A 134 -11.57 -1.39 1.20
N GLN A 135 -12.57 -1.46 0.32
CA GLN A 135 -13.40 -2.67 0.22
C GLN A 135 -12.57 -3.79 -0.41
N GLU A 136 -12.72 -5.00 0.11
CA GLU A 136 -12.13 -6.18 -0.54
C GLU A 136 -12.72 -6.30 -1.95
N ILE A 137 -11.85 -6.55 -2.93
CA ILE A 137 -12.28 -6.85 -4.29
C ILE A 137 -12.85 -8.27 -4.25
N ASN A 138 -14.14 -8.39 -3.94
CA ASN A 138 -14.85 -9.65 -4.08
C ASN A 138 -14.77 -10.04 -5.56
N GLY A 139 -14.17 -11.20 -5.86
CA GLY A 139 -13.89 -11.70 -7.21
C GLY A 139 -15.14 -12.05 -8.05
N ASN A 140 -16.23 -11.29 -7.91
CA ASN A 140 -17.43 -11.45 -8.72
C ASN A 140 -17.14 -10.85 -10.10
N GLN A 141 -16.60 -11.69 -10.99
CA GLN A 141 -16.16 -11.33 -12.34
C GLN A 141 -17.29 -10.86 -13.28
N GLU A 142 -18.55 -10.85 -12.84
CA GLU A 142 -19.69 -10.45 -13.68
C GLU A 142 -19.79 -8.94 -13.95
N LYS A 143 -19.16 -8.07 -13.15
CA LYS A 143 -19.31 -6.61 -13.31
C LYS A 143 -18.30 -5.96 -14.28
N ILE A 144 -17.21 -6.65 -14.62
CA ILE A 144 -16.19 -6.09 -15.53
C ILE A 144 -16.60 -6.30 -17.00
N ALA A 145 -17.31 -7.39 -17.30
CA ALA A 145 -17.80 -7.69 -18.65
C ALA A 145 -19.06 -6.90 -19.07
N SER A 146 -19.68 -6.13 -18.15
CA SER A 146 -20.88 -5.35 -18.44
C SER A 146 -20.62 -3.84 -18.61
N SER A 147 -19.36 -3.40 -18.65
CA SER A 147 -19.05 -2.01 -19.02
C SER A 147 -19.31 -1.84 -20.52
N PRO A 148 -20.19 -0.90 -20.96
CA PRO A 148 -20.55 -0.76 -22.36
C PRO A 148 -19.40 -0.27 -23.27
N ASP A 149 -18.26 0.10 -22.70
CA ASP A 149 -17.17 0.78 -23.40
C ASP A 149 -16.25 -0.14 -24.24
N LEU A 150 -16.49 -1.46 -24.23
CA LEU A 150 -15.74 -2.41 -25.07
C LEU A 150 -16.51 -2.85 -26.33
N SER A 151 -17.66 -2.23 -26.62
CA SER A 151 -18.51 -2.53 -27.78
C SER A 151 -17.95 -2.03 -29.12
N VAL A 152 -16.85 -1.25 -29.11
CA VAL A 152 -16.37 -0.52 -30.30
C VAL A 152 -15.16 -1.20 -30.98
N LEU A 153 -14.79 -2.42 -30.58
CA LEU A 153 -13.74 -3.20 -31.24
C LEU A 153 -14.31 -4.47 -31.89
N ARG A 154 -15.21 -4.28 -32.85
CA ARG A 154 -15.48 -5.24 -33.92
C ARG A 154 -15.30 -4.56 -35.27
#